data_AF-A0A520E8B2-F1
#
_entry.id   AF-A0A520E8B2-F1
#
_cell.length_a   1.000
_cell.length_b   1.000
_cell.length_c   1.000
_cell.angle_alpha   90.00
_cell.angle_beta   90.00
_cell.angle_gamma   90.00
#
_symmetry.space_group_name_H-M   'P 1'
#
loop_
_entity.id
_entity.type
_entity.pdbx_description
1 polymer ?
#
loop_
_entity_poly.entity_id
_entity_poly.type
_entity_poly.pdbx_seq_one_letter_code
_entity_poly.pdbx_strand_id
1 'polypeptide(L)'
;MSKQLEQEAFRHLESYLKEQFPGCVLENHMNKGGGQSDVVGDAILRYQEKCFDIEIKASSKEPSSNVRLSHQTVTKAIGRNVIVALISRLATEKPTFEFFRLTDVVENLRIEPNFIITKKLTNSKMLPFASLMDLPDAKLDIEAQLNSKVRSFMSESLWEDSQLLGGAPLAPLSASENAVEHPWQSPSHPLWSPFDSNFNEAGERHPPWLKYPNMPRTSMGWVMGDGEDYAEEFGHWLSQLASGDLHAYRTKYPAPSDWSNIWPRS
;
A
#
# COMPACT_ATOMS: atom_id res chain seq x y z
N MET A 1 -9.67 16.57 -0.16
CA MET A 1 -9.30 17.83 -0.82
C MET A 1 -10.43 18.20 -1.76
N SER A 2 -10.74 19.49 -1.97
CA SER A 2 -11.76 19.85 -2.96
C SER A 2 -11.17 19.80 -4.37
N LYS A 3 -11.94 19.32 -5.35
CA LYS A 3 -11.51 19.28 -6.76
C LYS A 3 -11.05 20.65 -7.29
N GLN A 4 -11.61 21.72 -6.75
CA GLN A 4 -11.23 23.09 -7.09
C GLN A 4 -9.80 23.41 -6.63
N LEU A 5 -9.40 22.96 -5.43
CA LEU A 5 -8.05 23.18 -4.91
C LEU A 5 -7.00 22.41 -5.73
N GLU A 6 -7.32 21.18 -6.15
CA GLU A 6 -6.46 20.38 -7.02
C GLU A 6 -6.23 21.05 -8.39
N GLN A 7 -7.30 21.54 -9.02
CA GLN A 7 -7.22 22.25 -10.30
C GLN A 7 -6.45 23.57 -10.19
N GLU A 8 -6.61 24.30 -9.09
CA GLU A 8 -5.83 25.49 -8.81
C GLU A 8 -4.34 25.17 -8.61
N ALA A 9 -4.04 24.14 -7.83
CA ALA A 9 -2.68 23.67 -7.61
C ALA A 9 -1.99 23.24 -8.92
N PHE A 10 -2.70 22.52 -9.78
CA PHE A 10 -2.21 22.14 -11.11
C PHE A 10 -1.85 23.36 -11.95
N ARG A 11 -2.70 24.39 -12.02
CA ARG A 11 -2.43 25.61 -12.80
C ARG A 11 -1.19 26.35 -12.28
N HIS A 12 -1.05 26.44 -10.95
CA HIS A 12 0.13 27.05 -10.36
C HIS A 12 1.41 26.25 -10.64
N LEU A 13 1.33 24.91 -10.57
CA LEU A 13 2.45 24.05 -10.91
C LEU A 13 2.84 24.16 -12.38
N GLU A 14 1.86 24.17 -13.28
CA GLU A 14 2.09 24.33 -14.72
C GLU A 14 2.80 25.65 -15.01
N SER A 15 2.34 26.76 -14.41
CA SER A 15 2.97 28.07 -14.57
C SER A 15 4.40 28.09 -14.03
N TYR A 16 4.60 27.53 -12.84
CA TYR A 16 5.93 27.40 -12.23
C TYR A 16 6.88 26.60 -13.12
N LEU A 17 6.46 25.42 -13.59
CA LEU A 17 7.31 24.56 -14.42
C LEU A 17 7.62 25.21 -15.78
N LYS A 18 6.67 25.91 -16.40
CA LYS A 18 6.92 26.62 -17.68
C LYS A 18 7.93 27.76 -17.52
N GLU A 19 7.88 28.47 -16.39
CA GLU A 19 8.85 29.53 -16.08
C GLU A 19 10.25 28.95 -15.84
N GLN A 20 10.35 27.85 -15.09
CA GLN A 20 11.64 27.23 -14.76
C GLN A 20 12.22 26.40 -15.91
N PHE A 21 11.37 25.79 -16.73
CA PHE A 21 11.73 24.85 -17.78
C PHE A 21 10.97 25.17 -19.08
N PRO A 22 11.41 26.19 -19.84
CA PRO A 22 10.78 26.57 -21.09
C PRO A 22 10.66 25.39 -22.06
N GLY A 23 9.45 25.16 -22.57
CA GLY A 23 9.16 24.04 -23.48
C GLY A 23 8.69 22.75 -22.80
N CYS A 24 8.59 22.71 -21.46
CA CYS A 24 7.94 21.60 -20.78
C CYS A 24 6.42 21.56 -21.05
N VAL A 25 5.84 20.36 -21.07
CA VAL A 25 4.40 20.14 -21.19
C VAL A 25 3.92 19.35 -19.97
N LEU A 26 2.98 19.91 -19.21
CA LEU A 26 2.34 19.23 -18.08
C LEU A 26 0.93 18.78 -18.49
N GLU A 27 0.73 17.47 -18.64
CA GLU A 27 -0.54 16.86 -19.04
C GLU A 27 -1.39 16.58 -17.80
N ASN A 28 -2.64 17.08 -17.77
CA ASN A 28 -3.55 16.90 -16.65
C ASN A 28 -4.23 15.53 -16.67
N HIS A 29 -4.13 14.81 -15.56
CA HIS A 29 -4.68 13.47 -15.37
C HIS A 29 -5.50 13.30 -14.08
N MET A 30 -5.90 14.39 -13.41
CA MET A 30 -6.63 14.35 -12.13
C MET A 30 -8.07 13.77 -12.22
N ASN A 31 -8.69 13.75 -13.40
CA ASN A 31 -10.11 13.37 -13.56
C ASN A 31 -10.36 11.90 -13.92
N LYS A 32 -9.46 10.98 -13.53
CA LYS A 32 -9.63 9.57 -13.90
C LYS A 32 -10.66 8.88 -13.01
N GLY A 33 -11.92 8.93 -13.44
CA GLY A 33 -12.94 8.03 -12.94
C GLY A 33 -12.57 6.59 -13.29
N GLY A 34 -12.29 5.76 -12.28
CA GLY A 34 -12.44 4.30 -12.23
C GLY A 34 -11.91 3.41 -13.36
N GLY A 35 -11.19 3.93 -14.35
CA GLY A 35 -10.79 3.20 -15.56
C GLY A 35 -9.31 2.79 -15.57
N GLN A 36 -9.03 1.71 -16.31
CA GLN A 36 -7.70 1.21 -16.69
C GLN A 36 -6.90 2.29 -17.42
N SER A 37 -6.22 3.16 -16.69
CA SER A 37 -5.26 4.08 -17.27
C SER A 37 -3.89 3.77 -16.68
N ASP A 38 -2.88 3.65 -17.55
CA ASP A 38 -1.47 3.44 -17.20
C ASP A 38 -0.78 4.65 -16.55
N VAL A 39 -1.54 5.69 -16.20
CA VAL A 39 -0.99 6.89 -15.53
C VAL A 39 -1.17 6.76 -14.03
N VAL A 40 -0.12 7.18 -13.33
CA VAL A 40 0.13 6.81 -11.94
C VAL A 40 -0.05 7.96 -10.97
N GLY A 41 0.04 9.19 -11.47
CA GLY A 41 -0.22 10.40 -10.70
C GLY A 41 -1.29 11.30 -11.32
N ASP A 42 -1.40 12.49 -10.75
CA ASP A 42 -2.31 13.55 -11.14
C ASP A 42 -1.92 14.23 -12.47
N ALA A 43 -0.65 14.13 -12.87
CA ALA A 43 -0.15 14.72 -14.10
C ALA A 43 1.06 13.97 -14.69
N ILE A 44 1.37 14.22 -15.97
CA ILE A 44 2.62 13.79 -16.61
C ILE A 44 3.37 15.03 -17.08
N LEU A 45 4.61 15.18 -16.65
CA LEU A 45 5.51 16.20 -17.18
C LEU A 45 6.36 15.60 -18.30
N ARG A 46 6.35 16.24 -19.47
CA ARG A 46 7.28 15.96 -20.58
C ARG A 46 8.27 17.10 -20.72
N TYR A 47 9.56 16.76 -20.73
CA TYR A 47 10.64 17.73 -20.93
C TYR A 47 11.90 17.03 -21.42
N GLN A 48 12.52 17.55 -22.49
CA GLN A 48 13.77 17.01 -23.06
C GLN A 48 13.75 15.48 -23.26
N GLU A 49 12.72 14.97 -23.95
CA GLU A 49 12.48 13.53 -24.21
C GLU A 49 12.21 12.66 -22.97
N LYS A 50 12.28 13.24 -21.76
CA LYS A 50 11.93 12.57 -20.50
C LYS A 50 10.46 12.77 -20.17
N CYS A 51 9.89 11.76 -19.50
CA CYS A 51 8.53 11.77 -18.99
C CYS A 51 8.54 11.46 -17.49
N PHE A 52 7.86 12.28 -16.69
CA PHE A 52 7.79 12.12 -15.25
C PHE A 52 6.33 12.04 -14.81
N ASP A 53 5.98 10.98 -14.09
CA ASP A 53 4.69 10.88 -13.39
C ASP A 53 4.72 11.82 -12.18
N ILE A 54 3.74 12.73 -12.08
CA ILE A 54 3.65 13.73 -11.01
C ILE A 54 2.42 13.46 -10.15
N GLU A 55 2.62 13.24 -8.86
CA GLU A 55 1.56 13.21 -7.85
C GLU A 55 1.47 14.58 -7.17
N ILE A 56 0.29 15.19 -7.13
CA ILE A 56 0.10 16.53 -6.56
C ILE A 56 -0.50 16.42 -5.16
N LYS A 57 0.12 17.10 -4.19
CA LYS A 57 -0.43 17.27 -2.84
C LYS A 57 -0.53 18.74 -2.52
N ALA A 58 -1.77 19.24 -2.49
CA ALA A 58 -2.05 20.65 -2.34
C ALA A 58 -2.62 20.99 -0.95
N SER A 59 -2.27 22.18 -0.47
CA SER A 59 -2.78 22.74 0.79
C SER A 59 -2.94 24.26 0.67
N SER A 60 -4.03 24.80 1.20
CA SER A 60 -4.26 26.24 1.27
C SER A 60 -3.31 26.96 2.25
N LYS A 61 -2.77 26.24 3.24
CA LYS A 61 -1.83 26.73 4.26
C LYS A 61 -0.49 26.00 4.17
N GLU A 62 0.51 26.48 4.90
CA GLU A 62 1.74 25.72 5.16
C GLU A 62 1.40 24.31 5.67
N PRO A 63 1.98 23.24 5.10
CA PRO A 63 1.70 21.90 5.55
C PRO A 63 2.31 21.73 6.95
N SER A 64 1.47 21.68 7.97
CA SER A 64 1.85 21.31 9.34
C SER A 64 1.83 19.79 9.57
N SER A 65 1.38 19.02 8.57
CA SER A 65 1.03 17.60 8.71
C SER A 65 1.82 16.70 7.76
N ASN A 66 1.74 15.39 8.03
CA ASN A 66 2.32 14.33 7.21
C ASN A 66 1.70 14.29 5.81
N VAL A 67 2.51 13.97 4.81
CA VAL A 67 2.05 13.70 3.45
C VAL A 67 1.35 12.35 3.43
N ARG A 68 0.13 12.31 2.91
CA ARG A 68 -0.65 11.07 2.78
C ARG A 68 -0.78 10.69 1.31
N LEU A 69 -0.47 9.46 0.99
CA LEU A 69 -0.62 8.84 -0.32
C LEU A 69 -1.64 7.71 -0.21
N SER A 70 -2.49 7.58 -1.23
CA SER A 70 -3.46 6.48 -1.29
C SER A 70 -2.72 5.17 -1.61
N HIS A 71 -3.33 4.03 -1.27
CA HIS A 71 -2.84 2.73 -1.71
C HIS A 71 -2.71 2.66 -3.23
N GLN A 72 -3.75 3.12 -3.93
CA GLN A 72 -3.78 3.11 -5.39
C GLN A 72 -2.61 3.89 -6.01
N THR A 73 -2.29 5.08 -5.47
CA THR A 73 -1.16 5.90 -5.92
C THR A 73 0.15 5.12 -5.79
N VAL A 74 0.38 4.51 -4.62
CA VAL A 74 1.63 3.82 -4.31
C VAL A 74 1.76 2.53 -5.12
N THR A 75 0.71 1.74 -5.24
CA THR A 75 0.72 0.50 -6.04
C THR A 75 0.95 0.79 -7.52
N LYS A 76 0.30 1.82 -8.07
CA LYS A 76 0.57 2.23 -9.45
C LYS A 76 2.00 2.75 -9.64
N ALA A 77 2.59 3.34 -8.60
CA ALA A 77 3.96 3.85 -8.64
C ALA A 77 5.04 2.78 -8.71
N ILE A 78 4.71 1.51 -8.43
CA ILE A 78 5.65 0.40 -8.51
C ILE A 78 6.25 0.32 -9.92
N GLY A 79 7.58 0.20 -9.99
CA GLY A 79 8.31 0.14 -11.25
C GLY A 79 8.44 1.48 -11.99
N ARG A 80 7.95 2.59 -11.41
CA ARG A 80 7.96 3.92 -12.03
C ARG A 80 8.71 4.94 -11.18
N ASN A 81 9.11 6.03 -11.85
CA ASN A 81 9.72 7.19 -11.23
C ASN A 81 8.64 8.25 -11.03
N VAL A 82 8.13 8.36 -9.81
CA VAL A 82 7.05 9.29 -9.45
C VAL A 82 7.63 10.43 -8.63
N ILE A 83 7.42 11.66 -9.09
CA ILE A 83 7.75 12.87 -8.35
C ILE A 83 6.50 13.35 -7.62
N VAL A 84 6.62 13.59 -6.32
CA VAL A 84 5.57 14.19 -5.52
C VAL A 84 5.80 15.70 -5.45
N ALA A 85 4.83 16.47 -5.92
CA ALA A 85 4.81 17.92 -5.85
C ALA A 85 3.95 18.36 -4.66
N LEU A 86 4.58 18.90 -3.61
CA LEU A 86 3.89 19.54 -2.49
C LEU A 86 3.69 21.02 -2.84
N ILE A 87 2.42 21.43 -2.90
CA ILE A 87 2.04 22.79 -3.26
C ILE A 87 1.29 23.39 -2.09
N SER A 88 1.84 24.46 -1.52
CA SER A 88 1.29 25.07 -0.32
C SER A 88 1.11 26.57 -0.46
N ARG A 89 0.35 27.16 0.47
CA ARG A 89 -0.03 28.59 0.46
C ARG A 89 -0.82 29.01 -0.79
N LEU A 90 -1.65 28.11 -1.32
CA LEU A 90 -2.49 28.38 -2.50
C LEU A 90 -3.49 29.52 -2.29
N ALA A 91 -3.88 29.81 -1.05
CA ALA A 91 -4.74 30.95 -0.74
C ALA A 91 -3.99 32.31 -0.75
N THR A 92 -2.68 32.30 -1.05
CA THR A 92 -1.85 33.51 -1.12
C THR A 92 -1.38 33.75 -2.54
N GLU A 93 -0.97 34.97 -2.87
CA GLU A 93 -0.44 35.31 -4.20
C GLU A 93 0.91 34.62 -4.52
N LYS A 94 1.52 33.94 -3.55
CA LYS A 94 2.86 33.33 -3.67
C LYS A 94 2.81 31.87 -3.20
N PRO A 95 2.31 30.95 -4.04
CA PRO A 95 2.37 29.53 -3.74
C PRO A 95 3.83 29.08 -3.59
N THR A 96 4.02 28.04 -2.78
CA THR A 96 5.32 27.41 -2.55
C THR A 96 5.30 26.02 -3.13
N PHE A 97 6.43 25.59 -3.68
CA PHE A 97 6.59 24.33 -4.36
C PHE A 97 7.76 23.58 -3.75
N GLU A 98 7.52 22.36 -3.28
CA GLU A 98 8.54 21.45 -2.79
C GLU A 98 8.39 20.11 -3.50
N PHE A 99 9.51 19.48 -3.87
CA PHE A 99 9.51 18.26 -4.67
C PHE A 99 10.39 17.18 -4.05
N PHE A 100 9.98 15.93 -4.19
CA PHE A 100 10.81 14.76 -3.88
C PHE A 100 10.37 13.56 -4.74
N ARG A 101 11.26 12.59 -4.98
CA ARG A 101 10.86 11.32 -5.61
C ARG A 101 10.28 10.40 -4.56
N LEU A 102 9.19 9.71 -4.90
CA LEU A 102 8.57 8.74 -3.99
C LEU A 102 9.56 7.62 -3.60
N THR A 103 10.45 7.25 -4.51
CA THR A 103 11.52 6.27 -4.28
C THR A 103 12.53 6.68 -3.21
N ASP A 104 12.79 7.98 -3.05
CA ASP A 104 13.79 8.47 -2.08
C ASP A 104 13.26 8.48 -0.63
N VAL A 105 11.95 8.27 -0.45
CA VAL A 105 11.26 8.36 0.84
C VAL A 105 10.51 7.08 1.20
N VAL A 106 10.57 6.05 0.36
CA VAL A 106 9.83 4.78 0.51
C VAL A 106 10.21 4.04 1.80
N GLU A 107 11.48 4.12 2.23
CA GLU A 107 11.97 3.54 3.49
C GLU A 107 11.27 4.14 4.72
N ASN A 108 10.75 5.36 4.58
CA ASN A 108 10.11 6.12 5.65
C ASN A 108 8.58 6.04 5.60
N LEU A 109 8.01 5.27 4.67
CA LEU A 109 6.57 5.04 4.60
C LEU A 109 6.10 4.28 5.85
N ARG A 110 5.20 4.91 6.59
CA ARG A 110 4.35 4.27 7.59
C ARG A 110 3.05 3.82 6.93
N ILE A 111 2.58 2.65 7.33
CA ILE A 111 1.42 1.99 6.75
C ILE A 111 0.26 2.07 7.74
N GLU A 112 -0.75 2.91 7.50
CA GLU A 112 -2.01 2.94 8.27
C GLU A 112 -3.16 3.60 7.49
N PRO A 113 -4.32 2.93 7.33
CA PRO A 113 -5.14 2.75 6.09
C PRO A 113 -4.81 3.54 4.80
N ASN A 114 -3.71 4.26 4.75
CA ASN A 114 -3.10 5.03 3.70
C ASN A 114 -1.59 5.00 3.97
N PHE A 115 -0.81 5.32 2.95
CA PHE A 115 0.62 5.50 3.09
C PHE A 115 0.92 6.89 3.66
N ILE A 116 1.66 6.96 4.76
CA ILE A 116 1.97 8.22 5.45
C ILE A 116 3.48 8.45 5.43
N ILE A 117 3.89 9.61 4.94
CA ILE A 117 5.28 10.10 5.02
C ILE A 117 5.29 11.31 5.94
N THR A 118 6.05 11.25 7.03
CA THR A 118 6.17 12.40 7.92
C THR A 118 6.97 13.52 7.26
N LYS A 119 6.52 14.77 7.35
CA LYS A 119 7.17 15.93 6.71
C LYS A 119 8.65 16.10 7.10
N LYS A 120 9.00 15.75 8.35
CA LYS A 120 10.41 15.77 8.81
C LYS A 120 11.32 14.88 7.96
N LEU A 121 10.80 13.79 7.41
CA LEU A 121 11.54 12.81 6.60
C LEU A 121 11.55 13.17 5.10
N THR A 122 10.61 14.01 4.64
CA THR A 122 10.68 14.56 3.28
C THR A 122 11.69 15.70 3.17
N ASN A 123 11.85 16.51 4.23
CA ASN A 123 12.69 17.72 4.19
C ASN A 123 14.17 17.44 3.85
N SER A 124 14.72 16.29 4.27
CA SER A 124 16.11 15.92 3.94
C SER A 124 16.29 15.40 2.52
N LYS A 125 15.18 15.16 1.81
CA LYS A 125 15.11 14.62 0.44
C LYS A 125 14.49 15.60 -0.55
N MET A 126 14.09 16.78 -0.08
CA MET A 126 13.60 17.84 -0.94
C MET A 126 14.74 18.37 -1.78
N LEU A 127 14.53 18.37 -3.09
CA LEU A 127 15.50 18.86 -4.06
C LEU A 127 14.82 19.85 -5.01
N PRO A 128 15.56 20.84 -5.53
CA PRO A 128 15.09 21.61 -6.67
C PRO A 128 14.66 20.67 -7.79
N PHE A 129 13.57 20.99 -8.48
CA PHE A 129 13.02 20.11 -9.51
C PHE A 129 14.05 19.78 -10.61
N ALA A 130 14.92 20.74 -10.96
CA ALA A 130 16.02 20.53 -11.90
C ALA A 130 16.93 19.37 -11.48
N SER A 131 17.33 19.32 -10.21
CA SER A 131 18.17 18.25 -9.68
C SER A 131 17.48 16.90 -9.74
N LEU A 132 16.15 16.84 -9.55
CA LEU A 132 15.39 15.60 -9.64
C LEU A 132 15.38 15.01 -11.06
N MET A 133 15.35 15.87 -12.09
CA MET A 133 15.34 15.43 -13.49
C MET A 133 16.69 14.85 -13.95
N ASP A 134 17.78 15.21 -13.29
CA ASP A 134 19.13 14.74 -13.60
C ASP A 134 19.50 13.45 -12.86
N LEU A 135 18.72 13.07 -11.85
CA LEU A 135 18.94 11.80 -11.15
C LEU A 135 18.65 10.63 -12.10
N PRO A 136 19.41 9.52 -11.96
CA PRO A 136 19.11 8.31 -12.72
C PRO A 136 17.72 7.80 -12.35
N ASP A 137 17.06 7.18 -13.31
CA ASP A 137 15.75 6.57 -13.09
C ASP A 137 15.83 5.55 -11.97
N ALA A 138 15.17 5.88 -10.86
CA ALA A 138 14.99 5.01 -9.72
C ALA A 138 13.54 4.55 -9.76
N LYS A 139 13.33 3.26 -10.01
CA LYS A 139 12.00 2.64 -10.00
C LYS A 139 11.61 2.32 -8.58
N LEU A 140 10.36 2.61 -8.22
CA LEU A 140 9.85 2.24 -6.91
C LEU A 140 9.77 0.72 -6.81
N ASP A 141 10.61 0.14 -5.96
CA ASP A 141 10.50 -1.25 -5.51
C ASP A 141 9.98 -1.25 -4.08
N ILE A 142 8.66 -1.23 -3.97
CA ILE A 142 8.01 -1.30 -2.66
C ILE A 142 7.86 -2.75 -2.19
N GLU A 143 7.93 -3.73 -3.10
CA GLU A 143 7.76 -5.13 -2.77
C GLU A 143 8.93 -5.63 -1.92
N ALA A 144 10.16 -5.34 -2.31
CA ALA A 144 11.35 -5.64 -1.51
C ALA A 144 11.31 -4.95 -0.13
N GLN A 145 10.80 -3.72 -0.06
CA GLN A 145 10.73 -2.97 1.20
C GLN A 145 9.60 -3.39 2.12
N LEU A 146 8.42 -3.69 1.59
CA LEU A 146 7.31 -4.25 2.34
C LEU A 146 7.68 -5.64 2.85
N ASN A 147 8.25 -6.49 2.00
CA ASN A 147 8.75 -7.79 2.40
C ASN A 147 9.83 -7.67 3.47
N SER A 148 10.76 -6.71 3.36
CA SER A 148 11.80 -6.48 4.38
C SER A 148 11.23 -5.95 5.69
N LYS A 149 10.28 -5.00 5.66
CA LYS A 149 9.66 -4.44 6.86
C LYS A 149 8.75 -5.45 7.56
N VAL A 150 7.97 -6.22 6.79
CA VAL A 150 7.18 -7.34 7.30
C VAL A 150 8.11 -8.39 7.90
N ARG A 151 9.20 -8.78 7.22
CA ARG A 151 10.19 -9.73 7.77
C ARG A 151 10.87 -9.20 9.03
N SER A 152 11.23 -7.92 9.09
CA SER A 152 11.82 -7.28 10.27
C SER A 152 10.85 -7.29 11.44
N PHE A 153 9.61 -6.85 11.21
CA PHE A 153 8.54 -6.86 12.20
C PHE A 153 8.22 -8.28 12.69
N MET A 154 8.12 -9.25 11.78
CA MET A 154 7.95 -10.66 12.12
C MET A 154 9.15 -11.20 12.89
N SER A 155 10.38 -10.83 12.53
CA SER A 155 11.57 -11.27 13.24
C SER A 155 11.68 -10.70 14.65
N GLU A 156 11.28 -9.43 14.85
CA GLU A 156 11.24 -8.77 16.15
C GLU A 156 10.12 -9.37 17.03
N SER A 157 8.92 -9.54 16.48
CA SER A 157 7.76 -10.11 17.19
C SER A 157 7.97 -11.59 17.53
N LEU A 158 8.55 -12.39 16.62
CA LEU A 158 8.83 -13.81 16.87
C LEU A 158 10.01 -14.01 17.83
N TRP A 159 10.98 -13.08 17.90
CA TRP A 159 12.06 -13.15 18.88
C TRP A 159 11.55 -12.90 20.30
N GLU A 160 10.67 -11.92 20.49
CA GLU A 160 10.05 -11.63 21.79
C GLU A 160 9.19 -12.81 22.29
N ASP A 161 8.47 -13.49 21.39
CA ASP A 161 7.66 -14.67 21.75
C ASP A 161 8.51 -15.94 21.96
N SER A 162 9.62 -16.12 21.24
CA SER A 162 10.50 -17.28 21.41
C SER A 162 11.25 -17.32 22.75
N GLN A 163 11.45 -16.17 23.39
CA GLN A 163 12.03 -16.12 24.75
C GLN A 163 11.03 -16.50 25.84
N LEU A 164 9.73 -16.45 25.55
CA LEU A 164 8.66 -16.79 26.50
C LEU A 164 8.24 -18.26 26.44
N LEU A 165 8.50 -18.95 25.32
CA LEU A 165 8.09 -20.34 25.11
C LEU A 165 9.30 -21.20 24.75
N GLY A 166 10.03 -21.65 25.79
CA GLY A 166 11.06 -22.67 25.61
C GLY A 166 10.47 -23.95 25.02
N GLY A 167 10.87 -24.32 23.79
CA GLY A 167 10.34 -25.50 23.11
C GLY A 167 11.25 -26.08 22.03
N ALA A 168 11.55 -27.36 22.16
CA ALA A 168 12.43 -28.20 21.33
C ALA A 168 11.81 -28.59 19.95
N PRO A 169 12.58 -29.14 18.99
CA PRO A 169 12.14 -29.30 17.60
C PRO A 169 11.30 -30.58 17.39
N LEU A 170 10.27 -30.50 16.53
CA LEU A 170 9.44 -31.64 16.09
C LEU A 170 9.90 -32.16 14.71
N ALA A 171 9.89 -33.48 14.57
CA ALA A 171 10.35 -34.26 13.42
C ALA A 171 9.34 -34.32 12.25
N PRO A 172 9.76 -34.60 11.00
CA PRO A 172 8.91 -34.47 9.82
C PRO A 172 8.12 -35.76 9.51
N LEU A 173 6.87 -35.59 9.06
CA LEU A 173 6.02 -36.66 8.50
C LEU A 173 6.10 -36.67 6.97
N SER A 174 6.14 -37.87 6.41
CA SER A 174 6.41 -38.26 5.01
C SER A 174 5.35 -37.82 3.99
N ALA A 175 5.81 -37.39 2.81
CA ALA A 175 5.01 -36.97 1.66
C ALA A 175 4.51 -38.15 0.80
N SER A 176 3.28 -38.05 0.28
CA SER A 176 2.78 -38.92 -0.80
C SER A 176 2.89 -38.23 -2.16
N GLU A 177 3.50 -38.92 -3.12
CA GLU A 177 3.72 -38.52 -4.51
C GLU A 177 2.39 -38.50 -5.29
N ASN A 178 1.85 -37.30 -5.54
CA ASN A 178 1.04 -36.92 -6.71
C ASN A 178 0.29 -35.61 -6.40
N ALA A 179 0.99 -34.48 -6.40
CA ALA A 179 0.34 -33.16 -6.37
C ALA A 179 1.03 -32.25 -7.37
N VAL A 180 0.23 -31.63 -8.24
CA VAL A 180 0.63 -30.45 -9.02
C VAL A 180 1.30 -29.48 -8.06
N GLU A 181 2.57 -29.14 -8.32
CA GLU A 181 3.37 -28.28 -7.45
C GLU A 181 2.75 -26.88 -7.40
N HIS A 182 1.84 -26.66 -6.45
CA HIS A 182 1.46 -25.32 -6.07
C HIS A 182 2.65 -24.69 -5.34
N PRO A 183 3.12 -23.49 -5.73
CA PRO A 183 4.29 -22.84 -5.13
C PRO A 183 4.13 -22.54 -3.63
N TRP A 184 2.92 -22.71 -3.09
CA TRP A 184 2.54 -22.45 -1.71
C TRP A 184 2.57 -23.69 -0.80
N GLN A 185 3.11 -24.84 -1.24
CA GLN A 185 3.07 -26.12 -0.49
C GLN A 185 3.90 -26.16 0.81
N SER A 186 4.78 -25.18 1.05
CA SER A 186 5.59 -25.16 2.28
C SER A 186 4.77 -24.66 3.47
N PRO A 187 4.69 -25.39 4.60
CA PRO A 187 4.03 -24.94 5.84
C PRO A 187 4.62 -23.68 6.47
N SER A 188 5.73 -23.16 5.96
CA SER A 188 6.31 -21.86 6.35
C SER A 188 5.92 -20.72 5.41
N HIS A 189 5.24 -21.01 4.29
CA HIS A 189 4.83 -20.00 3.33
C HIS A 189 3.60 -19.22 3.86
N PRO A 190 3.54 -17.88 3.71
CA PRO A 190 2.41 -17.09 4.19
C PRO A 190 1.05 -17.53 3.61
N LEU A 191 1.01 -17.87 2.33
CA LEU A 191 -0.18 -18.38 1.63
C LEU A 191 -0.39 -19.90 1.76
N TRP A 192 0.41 -20.58 2.58
CA TRP A 192 0.15 -22.00 2.82
C TRP A 192 -1.16 -22.18 3.57
N SER A 193 -1.94 -23.16 3.14
CA SER A 193 -3.22 -23.51 3.76
C SER A 193 -3.25 -24.99 4.13
N PRO A 194 -3.75 -25.34 5.33
CA PRO A 194 -4.03 -26.74 5.67
C PRO A 194 -5.33 -27.25 5.00
N PHE A 195 -6.04 -26.41 4.25
CA PHE A 195 -7.31 -26.75 3.61
C PHE A 195 -7.21 -26.63 2.09
N ASP A 196 -7.65 -27.68 1.40
CA ASP A 196 -7.75 -27.70 -0.07
C ASP A 196 -8.91 -26.82 -0.59
N SER A 197 -9.88 -26.50 0.26
CA SER A 197 -11.07 -25.70 -0.05
C SER A 197 -11.11 -24.39 0.76
N ASN A 198 -11.85 -23.40 0.25
CA ASN A 198 -12.17 -22.17 0.99
C ASN A 198 -13.33 -22.38 1.97
N PHE A 199 -14.06 -23.48 1.83
CA PHE A 199 -15.25 -23.82 2.62
C PHE A 199 -15.08 -25.14 3.35
N ASN A 200 -15.69 -25.23 4.53
CA ASN A 200 -15.83 -26.48 5.27
C ASN A 200 -17.01 -27.33 4.74
N GLU A 201 -17.20 -28.52 5.33
CA GLU A 201 -18.26 -29.47 4.97
C GLU A 201 -19.68 -28.89 5.15
N ALA A 202 -19.86 -27.88 5.99
CA ALA A 202 -21.13 -27.20 6.20
C ALA A 202 -21.38 -26.05 5.22
N GLY A 203 -20.46 -25.78 4.28
CA GLY A 203 -20.55 -24.67 3.34
C GLY A 203 -20.20 -23.30 3.94
N GLU A 204 -19.60 -23.26 5.12
CA GLU A 204 -19.08 -22.02 5.72
C GLU A 204 -17.67 -21.76 5.22
N ARG A 205 -17.31 -20.50 4.95
CA ARG A 205 -15.92 -20.16 4.62
C ARG A 205 -15.02 -20.36 5.84
N HIS A 206 -13.78 -20.78 5.63
CA HIS A 206 -12.80 -20.81 6.71
C HIS A 206 -12.46 -19.37 7.16
N PRO A 207 -12.31 -19.09 8.45
CA PRO A 207 -11.82 -17.79 8.88
C PRO A 207 -10.37 -17.61 8.41
N PRO A 208 -9.92 -16.38 8.10
CA PRO A 208 -8.63 -16.21 7.45
C PRO A 208 -7.42 -16.65 8.27
N TRP A 209 -7.48 -16.59 9.60
CA TRP A 209 -6.43 -17.12 10.49
C TRP A 209 -6.37 -18.65 10.55
N LEU A 210 -7.41 -19.36 10.07
CA LEU A 210 -7.34 -20.80 9.88
C LEU A 210 -6.93 -21.13 8.44
N LYS A 211 -7.45 -20.38 7.45
CA LYS A 211 -7.10 -20.60 6.05
C LYS A 211 -5.61 -20.35 5.78
N TYR A 212 -5.06 -19.27 6.32
CA TYR A 212 -3.66 -18.87 6.15
C TYR A 212 -3.02 -18.62 7.53
N PRO A 213 -2.69 -19.69 8.28
CA PRO A 213 -2.25 -19.56 9.67
C PRO A 213 -0.92 -18.82 9.83
N ASN A 214 -0.09 -18.80 8.79
CA ASN A 214 1.20 -18.11 8.78
C ASN A 214 1.10 -16.66 8.31
N MET A 215 -0.10 -16.19 7.94
CA MET A 215 -0.32 -14.86 7.41
C MET A 215 -0.86 -13.93 8.50
N PRO A 216 -0.11 -12.88 8.89
CA PRO A 216 -0.63 -11.87 9.80
C PRO A 216 -1.83 -11.16 9.18
N ARG A 217 -2.80 -10.76 10.01
CA ARG A 217 -3.97 -9.98 9.55
C ARG A 217 -3.56 -8.74 8.75
N THR A 218 -2.56 -8.03 9.26
CA THR A 218 -2.05 -6.79 8.67
C THR A 218 -1.31 -7.03 7.36
N SER A 219 -1.04 -8.27 6.97
CA SER A 219 -0.41 -8.63 5.70
C SER A 219 -1.41 -9.15 4.66
N MET A 220 -2.60 -9.57 5.09
CA MET A 220 -3.54 -10.25 4.20
C MET A 220 -4.14 -9.35 3.12
N GLY A 221 -4.31 -8.05 3.39
CA GLY A 221 -4.68 -7.06 2.38
C GLY A 221 -3.50 -6.50 1.57
N TRP A 222 -2.31 -7.10 1.67
CA TRP A 222 -1.07 -6.59 1.07
C TRP A 222 -0.32 -7.61 0.21
N VAL A 223 -0.51 -8.89 0.49
CA VAL A 223 -0.03 -9.96 -0.38
C VAL A 223 -0.97 -10.00 -1.59
N MET A 224 -0.55 -9.37 -2.68
CA MET A 224 -1.25 -9.44 -3.97
C MET A 224 -1.55 -10.91 -4.34
N GLY A 225 -2.76 -11.18 -4.81
CA GLY A 225 -3.22 -12.53 -5.20
C GLY A 225 -4.02 -13.23 -4.12
N ASP A 226 -3.80 -14.54 -3.95
CA ASP A 226 -4.67 -15.46 -3.19
C ASP A 226 -5.00 -15.05 -1.73
N GLY A 227 -4.22 -14.15 -1.12
CA GLY A 227 -4.45 -13.62 0.24
C GLY A 227 -5.44 -12.45 0.26
N GLU A 228 -5.25 -11.47 -0.63
CA GLU A 228 -6.13 -10.30 -0.77
C GLU A 228 -7.52 -10.74 -1.27
N ASP A 229 -7.54 -11.56 -2.33
CA ASP A 229 -8.77 -12.10 -2.91
C ASP A 229 -9.59 -12.86 -1.85
N TYR A 230 -8.92 -13.66 -1.03
CA TYR A 230 -9.59 -14.40 0.04
C TYR A 230 -10.17 -13.47 1.11
N ALA A 231 -9.44 -12.42 1.51
CA ALA A 231 -9.92 -11.48 2.51
C ALA A 231 -11.15 -10.70 2.02
N GLU A 232 -11.15 -10.27 0.76
CA GLU A 232 -12.30 -9.58 0.15
C GLU A 232 -13.51 -10.52 0.08
N GLU A 233 -13.34 -11.72 -0.46
CA GLU A 233 -14.42 -12.71 -0.57
C GLU A 233 -14.97 -13.13 0.80
N PHE A 234 -14.09 -13.32 1.78
CA PHE A 234 -14.47 -13.64 3.15
C PHE A 234 -15.28 -12.50 3.77
N GLY A 235 -14.83 -11.25 3.62
CA GLY A 235 -15.53 -10.07 4.13
C GLY A 235 -16.92 -9.90 3.51
N HIS A 236 -17.01 -10.09 2.19
CA HIS A 236 -18.28 -10.05 1.47
C HIS A 236 -19.24 -11.16 1.94
N TRP A 237 -18.76 -12.40 2.03
CA TRP A 237 -19.55 -13.52 2.56
C TRP A 237 -20.03 -13.26 4.00
N LEU A 238 -19.14 -12.76 4.87
CA LEU A 238 -19.46 -12.47 6.26
C LEU A 238 -20.53 -11.36 6.38
N SER A 239 -20.52 -10.38 5.48
CA SER A 239 -21.54 -9.31 5.44
C SER A 239 -22.93 -9.77 5.00
N GLN A 240 -23.03 -10.94 4.37
CA GLN A 240 -24.30 -11.53 3.91
C GLN A 240 -24.96 -12.42 4.98
N LEU A 241 -24.25 -12.78 6.05
CA LEU A 241 -24.80 -13.61 7.11
C LEU A 241 -25.88 -12.84 7.89
N ALA A 242 -26.96 -13.53 8.23
CA ALA A 242 -27.93 -13.00 9.17
C ALA A 242 -27.30 -12.83 10.56
N SER A 243 -27.81 -11.92 11.38
CA SER A 243 -27.22 -11.61 12.70
C SER A 243 -27.09 -12.82 13.62
N GLY A 244 -28.02 -13.78 13.54
CA GLY A 244 -27.97 -15.04 14.28
C GLY A 244 -26.84 -15.97 13.81
N ASP A 245 -26.68 -16.12 12.49
CA ASP A 245 -25.63 -16.94 11.89
C ASP A 245 -24.26 -16.33 12.12
N LEU A 246 -24.15 -14.99 12.05
CA LEU A 246 -22.92 -14.26 12.37
C LEU A 246 -22.52 -14.46 13.84
N HIS A 247 -23.47 -14.46 14.77
CA HIS A 247 -23.19 -14.74 16.18
C HIS A 247 -22.71 -16.19 16.38
N ALA A 248 -23.42 -17.17 15.81
CA ALA A 248 -23.03 -18.57 15.87
C ALA A 248 -21.63 -18.79 15.27
N TYR A 249 -21.34 -18.15 14.14
CA TYR A 249 -20.05 -18.21 13.47
C TYR A 249 -18.92 -17.61 14.33
N ARG A 250 -19.14 -16.45 14.97
CA ARG A 250 -18.20 -15.82 15.92
C ARG A 250 -17.89 -16.72 17.11
N THR A 251 -18.90 -17.41 17.64
CA THR A 251 -18.73 -18.32 18.77
C THR A 251 -17.97 -19.58 18.36
N LYS A 252 -18.23 -20.10 17.16
CA LYS A 252 -17.56 -21.28 16.61
C LYS A 252 -16.09 -21.03 16.26
N TYR A 253 -15.78 -19.84 15.74
CA TYR A 253 -14.43 -19.44 15.35
C TYR A 253 -14.02 -18.15 16.08
N PRO A 254 -13.53 -18.25 17.33
CA PRO A 254 -13.05 -17.08 18.04
C PRO A 254 -11.85 -16.48 17.31
N ALA A 255 -11.92 -15.17 17.05
CA ALA A 255 -10.81 -14.45 16.45
C ALA A 255 -9.67 -14.30 17.48
N PRO A 256 -8.41 -14.57 17.09
CA PRO A 256 -7.24 -14.19 17.89
C PRO A 256 -7.24 -12.68 18.17
N SER A 257 -6.45 -12.23 19.15
CA SER A 257 -6.33 -10.81 19.54
C SER A 257 -6.11 -9.90 18.34
N ASP A 258 -5.22 -10.31 17.44
CA ASP A 258 -4.81 -9.56 16.26
C ASP A 258 -5.89 -9.52 15.17
N TRP A 259 -6.94 -10.32 15.32
CA TRP A 259 -8.08 -10.44 14.43
C TRP A 259 -9.40 -9.90 14.99
N SER A 260 -9.37 -9.33 16.20
CA SER A 260 -10.56 -8.81 16.91
C SER A 260 -11.39 -7.80 16.11
N ASN A 261 -10.78 -7.04 15.20
CA ASN A 261 -11.43 -6.04 14.35
C ASN A 261 -12.02 -6.59 13.03
N ILE A 262 -12.01 -7.91 12.79
CA ILE A 262 -12.57 -8.50 11.56
C ILE A 262 -14.11 -8.47 11.55
N TRP A 263 -14.73 -8.36 12.71
CA TRP A 263 -16.16 -8.47 12.84
C TRP A 263 -16.89 -7.22 12.34
N PRO A 264 -17.95 -7.36 11.53
CA PRO A 264 -18.80 -6.24 11.17
C PRO A 264 -19.30 -5.55 12.43
N ARG A 265 -19.21 -4.20 12.44
CA ARG A 265 -19.78 -3.39 13.51
C ARG A 265 -21.29 -3.58 13.49
N SER A 266 -21.85 -3.98 14.62
CA SER A 266 -23.29 -4.16 14.86
C SER A 266 -24.05 -2.86 14.66
#